data_AF-A0A7C3QFN9-F1
#
_entry.id   AF-A0A7C3QFN9-F1
#
_cell.length_a   1.000
_cell.length_b   1.000
_cell.length_c   1.000
_cell.angle_alpha   90.00
_cell.angle_beta   90.00
_cell.angle_gamma   90.00
#
_symmetry.space_group_name_H-M   'P 1'
#
loop_
_entity.id
_entity.type
_entity.pdbx_description
1 polymer ?
#
loop_
_entity_poly.entity_id
_entity_poly.type
_entity_poly.pdbx_seq_one_letter_code
_entity_poly.pdbx_strand_id
1 'polypeptide(L)'
;MKKIFFSLFLLMSTQSNAALENTTCKKCHPIIYAEYQDSMHAKASVFKDPVHKAVWDKHPAKSKDNYKCAKCHTPSDHDLISGKSKLSDNEIQQTEPISCQACHTIESIEKHTKINKNTFTKKKKYFFSADTKRKGEKITFKEKSAFFGLMTKTSGSPYHDIDYSNENFYDGGMCLGCHDHKQNGKGFSVCDMQIKKDDSLDNKDTCISCHMPKVKGTFVNLKNTHTHAFHGISIHTINTSLLAKHIKLSLPKTTDGFVVSIENKANHTLFAQPLRLNQLRVSIEREGKTLSLEPKNFIRIIGKNGKPAMPWLADSELKNTLIKAHEIRHVKYTNLLHKGDTVIIDFGYYLVNPKAAKKLNITDKSVTKFIVLTRKRISI
;
A
#
# COMPACT_ATOMS: atom_id res chain seq x y z
N MET A 1 -74.07 3.30 -7.91
CA MET A 1 -73.02 4.16 -8.50
C MET A 1 -71.85 4.24 -7.51
N LYS A 2 -70.69 3.73 -7.91
CA LYS A 2 -69.46 3.57 -7.10
C LYS A 2 -68.89 4.93 -6.69
N LYS A 3 -68.67 5.16 -5.39
CA LYS A 3 -67.69 6.16 -4.91
C LYS A 3 -66.44 5.40 -4.46
N ILE A 4 -65.40 5.54 -5.27
CA ILE A 4 -64.10 4.89 -5.11
C ILE A 4 -63.36 5.60 -3.97
N PHE A 5 -63.04 4.84 -2.92
CA PHE A 5 -62.06 5.22 -1.89
C PHE A 5 -60.68 5.30 -2.55
N PHE A 6 -60.11 6.50 -2.64
CA PHE A 6 -58.72 6.68 -3.05
C PHE A 6 -57.85 6.70 -1.79
N SER A 7 -57.49 5.51 -1.29
CA SER A 7 -56.38 5.36 -0.35
C SER A 7 -55.09 5.62 -1.10
N LEU A 8 -54.52 6.82 -0.97
CA LEU A 8 -53.20 7.12 -1.49
C LEU A 8 -52.17 6.48 -0.55
N PHE A 9 -51.69 5.30 -0.96
CA PHE A 9 -50.61 4.58 -0.32
C PHE A 9 -49.34 5.44 -0.30
N LEU A 10 -48.81 5.62 0.90
CA LEU A 10 -47.52 6.23 1.19
C LEU A 10 -46.41 5.41 0.51
N LEU A 11 -45.86 5.88 -0.62
CA LEU A 11 -44.61 5.34 -1.16
C LEU A 11 -43.45 5.99 -0.42
N MET A 12 -43.11 5.43 0.74
CA MET A 12 -41.74 5.51 1.25
C MET A 12 -40.86 4.59 0.40
N SER A 13 -40.02 5.18 -0.44
CA SER A 13 -38.91 4.51 -1.09
C SER A 13 -37.95 5.59 -1.57
N THR A 14 -36.67 5.67 -1.24
CA THR A 14 -35.74 4.90 -0.41
C THR A 14 -34.61 5.91 -0.18
N GLN A 15 -33.96 5.91 0.98
CA GLN A 15 -32.68 6.60 1.11
C GLN A 15 -31.76 6.08 0.00
N SER A 16 -31.43 6.94 -0.95
CA SER A 16 -30.42 6.67 -1.95
C SER A 16 -29.08 6.66 -1.23
N ASN A 17 -28.74 5.52 -0.61
CA ASN A 17 -27.36 5.23 -0.25
C ASN A 17 -26.56 5.43 -1.54
N ALA A 18 -25.61 6.36 -1.52
CA ALA A 18 -24.71 6.57 -2.64
C ALA A 18 -24.17 5.19 -3.05
N ALA A 19 -24.46 4.76 -4.28
CA ALA A 19 -24.08 3.43 -4.72
C ALA A 19 -22.57 3.29 -4.57
N LEU A 20 -22.13 2.30 -3.79
CA LEU A 20 -20.71 2.00 -3.61
C LEU A 20 -20.03 1.85 -4.97
N GLU A 21 -18.85 2.45 -5.09
CA GLU A 21 -18.10 2.55 -6.32
C GLU A 21 -17.64 1.18 -6.82
N ASN A 22 -17.18 0.30 -5.93
CA ASN A 22 -16.65 -1.02 -6.24
C ASN A 22 -17.74 -2.05 -6.50
N THR A 23 -18.96 -1.86 -6.00
CA THR A 23 -20.06 -2.82 -6.22
C THR A 23 -20.34 -3.00 -7.71
N THR A 24 -20.14 -1.95 -8.50
CA THR A 24 -20.24 -2.03 -9.97
C THR A 24 -19.05 -2.79 -10.56
N CYS A 25 -17.82 -2.50 -10.12
CA CYS A 25 -16.60 -3.14 -10.63
C CYS A 25 -16.59 -4.65 -10.34
N LYS A 26 -17.00 -5.07 -9.14
CA LYS A 26 -17.04 -6.46 -8.68
C LYS A 26 -17.80 -7.39 -9.62
N LYS A 27 -18.88 -6.90 -10.26
CA LYS A 27 -19.71 -7.71 -11.16
C LYS A 27 -18.92 -8.24 -12.36
N CYS A 28 -17.95 -7.47 -12.86
CA CYS A 28 -17.14 -7.84 -14.01
C CYS A 28 -15.70 -8.24 -13.61
N HIS A 29 -15.20 -7.76 -12.48
CA HIS A 29 -13.83 -7.97 -12.01
C HIS A 29 -13.76 -8.70 -10.65
N PRO A 30 -14.39 -9.88 -10.49
CA PRO A 30 -14.53 -10.52 -9.18
C PRO A 30 -13.19 -10.99 -8.58
N ILE A 31 -12.24 -11.42 -9.42
CA ILE A 31 -10.91 -11.89 -8.97
C ILE A 31 -10.13 -10.71 -8.38
N ILE A 32 -9.97 -9.62 -9.14
CA ILE A 32 -9.28 -8.40 -8.69
C ILE A 32 -9.95 -7.82 -7.44
N TYR A 33 -11.30 -7.82 -7.39
CA TYR A 33 -12.01 -7.35 -6.22
C TYR A 33 -11.68 -8.17 -4.97
N ALA A 34 -11.60 -9.50 -5.08
CA ALA A 34 -11.22 -10.35 -3.95
C ALA A 34 -9.79 -10.04 -3.47
N GLU A 35 -8.84 -9.88 -4.39
CA GLU A 35 -7.46 -9.49 -4.03
C GLU A 35 -7.42 -8.13 -3.34
N TYR A 36 -8.17 -7.15 -3.86
CA TYR A 36 -8.29 -5.83 -3.28
C TYR A 36 -8.82 -5.88 -1.84
N GLN A 37 -9.85 -6.68 -1.56
CA GLN A 37 -10.42 -6.81 -0.21
C GLN A 37 -9.40 -7.33 0.82
N ASP A 38 -8.41 -8.09 0.38
CA ASP A 38 -7.32 -8.55 1.24
C ASP A 38 -6.22 -7.51 1.48
N SER A 39 -6.13 -6.49 0.62
CA SER A 39 -5.13 -5.42 0.69
C SER A 39 -5.32 -4.47 1.87
N MET A 40 -4.28 -3.68 2.18
CA MET A 40 -4.43 -2.56 3.12
C MET A 40 -5.19 -1.37 2.54
N HIS A 41 -5.38 -1.28 1.21
CA HIS A 41 -6.18 -0.22 0.62
C HIS A 41 -7.67 -0.38 0.96
N ALA A 42 -8.19 -1.61 0.96
CA ALA A 42 -9.56 -1.90 1.42
C ALA A 42 -9.72 -1.73 2.95
N LYS A 43 -8.62 -1.75 3.70
CA LYS A 43 -8.59 -1.69 5.17
C LYS A 43 -8.04 -0.35 5.69
N ALA A 44 -7.90 0.67 4.84
CA ALA A 44 -7.15 1.89 5.16
C ALA A 44 -7.85 2.82 6.18
N SER A 45 -9.15 2.64 6.41
CA SER A 45 -9.93 3.47 7.32
C SER A 45 -9.58 3.22 8.80
N VAL A 46 -9.92 4.18 9.67
CA VAL A 46 -9.77 4.01 11.13
C VAL A 46 -10.69 2.93 11.71
N PHE A 47 -11.65 2.44 10.93
CA PHE A 47 -12.60 1.41 11.38
C PHE A 47 -12.10 -0.01 11.05
N LYS A 48 -11.10 -0.11 10.15
CA LYS A 48 -10.52 -1.38 9.70
C LYS A 48 -9.05 -1.55 10.08
N ASP A 49 -8.30 -0.46 10.22
CA ASP A 49 -6.89 -0.50 10.65
C ASP A 49 -6.76 -0.08 12.14
N PRO A 50 -6.47 -1.02 13.05
CA PRO A 50 -6.32 -0.71 14.47
C PRO A 50 -5.11 0.19 14.77
N VAL A 51 -4.08 0.19 13.92
CA VAL A 51 -2.91 1.07 14.07
C VAL A 51 -3.30 2.49 13.73
N HIS A 52 -3.96 2.69 12.59
CA HIS A 52 -4.46 3.99 12.18
C HIS A 52 -5.47 4.55 13.18
N LYS A 53 -6.39 3.71 13.65
CA LYS A 53 -7.33 4.04 14.73
C LYS A 53 -6.62 4.57 15.98
N ALA A 54 -5.62 3.85 16.47
CA ALA A 54 -4.90 4.24 17.69
C ALA A 54 -4.16 5.57 17.54
N VAL A 55 -3.64 5.87 16.35
CA VAL A 55 -3.02 7.16 16.04
C VAL A 55 -4.08 8.27 15.97
N TRP A 56 -5.19 8.03 15.27
CA TRP A 56 -6.29 8.99 15.15
C TRP A 56 -6.93 9.30 16.50
N ASP A 57 -7.14 8.29 17.35
CA ASP A 57 -7.76 8.43 18.66
C ASP A 57 -6.97 9.36 19.59
N LYS A 58 -5.66 9.52 19.38
CA LYS A 58 -4.80 10.45 20.11
C LYS A 58 -4.53 11.77 19.37
N HIS A 59 -4.97 11.90 18.13
CA HIS A 59 -4.64 13.05 17.29
C HIS A 59 -5.44 14.30 17.72
N PRO A 60 -4.81 15.49 17.87
CA PRO A 60 -5.51 16.71 18.33
C PRO A 60 -6.66 17.16 17.43
N ALA A 61 -6.61 16.82 16.14
CA ALA A 61 -7.69 17.15 15.21
C ALA A 61 -8.98 16.33 15.42
N LYS A 62 -8.92 15.25 16.21
CA LYS A 62 -10.09 14.43 16.53
C LYS A 62 -11.11 15.20 17.35
N SER A 63 -10.69 16.01 18.33
CA SER A 63 -11.62 16.82 19.12
C SER A 63 -12.36 17.90 18.33
N LYS A 64 -11.92 18.16 17.09
CA LYS A 64 -12.52 19.14 16.17
C LYS A 64 -13.21 18.47 14.98
N ASP A 65 -13.33 17.15 14.99
CA ASP A 65 -13.81 16.33 13.87
C ASP A 65 -13.23 16.76 12.52
N ASN A 66 -11.92 16.98 12.50
CA ASN A 66 -11.19 17.47 11.34
C ASN A 66 -10.24 16.39 10.81
N TYR A 67 -10.82 15.41 10.12
CA TYR A 67 -10.12 14.22 9.66
C TYR A 67 -9.43 14.44 8.30
N LYS A 68 -8.35 15.22 8.30
CA LYS A 68 -7.54 15.49 7.09
C LYS A 68 -6.79 14.27 6.54
N CYS A 69 -6.77 13.16 7.27
CA CYS A 69 -6.20 11.88 6.83
C CYS A 69 -6.99 11.26 5.67
N ALA A 70 -8.25 11.69 5.46
CA ALA A 70 -9.13 11.15 4.43
C ALA A 70 -8.52 11.18 3.02
N LYS A 71 -7.70 12.19 2.72
CA LYS A 71 -7.03 12.34 1.40
C LYS A 71 -6.28 11.08 0.93
N CYS A 72 -5.75 10.30 1.87
CA CYS A 72 -5.02 9.07 1.57
C CYS A 72 -5.69 7.82 2.15
N HIS A 73 -6.41 7.95 3.27
CA HIS A 73 -6.97 6.81 3.99
C HIS A 73 -8.43 6.51 3.69
N THR A 74 -9.17 7.46 3.09
CA THR A 74 -10.54 7.21 2.62
C THR A 74 -10.96 8.16 1.48
N PRO A 75 -10.18 8.30 0.39
CA PRO A 75 -10.48 9.21 -0.71
C PRO A 75 -11.81 8.93 -1.41
N SER A 76 -12.40 7.74 -1.24
CA SER A 76 -13.72 7.39 -1.80
C SER A 76 -14.90 7.99 -1.03
N ASP A 77 -14.68 8.49 0.19
CA ASP A 77 -15.73 9.18 0.96
C ASP A 77 -15.76 10.66 0.53
N HIS A 78 -16.38 10.93 -0.62
CA HIS A 78 -16.40 12.26 -1.25
C HIS A 78 -17.07 13.33 -0.38
N ASP A 79 -18.09 12.96 0.39
CA ASP A 79 -18.76 13.87 1.32
C ASP A 79 -17.84 14.24 2.48
N LEU A 80 -17.05 13.30 2.99
CA LEU A 80 -16.03 13.57 4.00
C LEU A 80 -14.89 14.42 3.44
N ILE A 81 -14.43 14.12 2.22
CA ILE A 81 -13.37 14.88 1.54
C ILE A 81 -13.78 16.32 1.27
N SER A 82 -15.03 16.53 0.84
CA SER A 82 -15.59 17.86 0.57
C SER A 82 -16.03 18.60 1.84
N GLY A 83 -16.06 17.93 2.99
CA GLY A 83 -16.48 18.49 4.28
C GLY A 83 -18.00 18.59 4.44
N LYS A 84 -18.78 17.94 3.57
CA LYS A 84 -20.24 17.82 3.69
C LYS A 84 -20.65 16.88 4.82
N SER A 85 -19.81 15.88 5.13
CA SER A 85 -20.02 14.96 6.24
C SER A 85 -18.82 14.96 7.21
N LYS A 86 -19.05 14.40 8.40
CA LYS A 86 -18.00 14.08 9.37
C LYS A 86 -17.60 12.62 9.24
N LEU A 87 -16.42 12.27 9.75
CA LEU A 87 -15.97 10.89 9.79
C LEU A 87 -16.93 10.06 10.64
N SER A 88 -17.57 9.07 10.03
CA SER A 88 -18.50 8.14 10.67
C SER A 88 -18.21 6.72 10.24
N ASP A 89 -18.63 5.74 11.03
CA ASP A 89 -18.60 4.34 10.59
C ASP A 89 -19.72 4.14 9.55
N ASN A 90 -19.35 4.03 8.28
CA ASN A 90 -20.28 3.88 7.16
C ASN A 90 -19.78 2.80 6.20
N GLU A 91 -20.59 2.46 5.21
CA GLU A 91 -20.29 1.38 4.27
C GLU A 91 -19.00 1.63 3.46
N ILE A 92 -18.71 2.87 3.09
CA ILE A 92 -17.47 3.26 2.41
C ILE A 92 -16.26 2.97 3.31
N GLN A 93 -16.30 3.42 4.56
CA GLN A 93 -15.23 3.17 5.53
C GLN A 93 -14.99 1.67 5.78
N GLN A 94 -16.05 0.86 5.67
CA GLN A 94 -15.99 -0.57 5.96
C GLN A 94 -15.63 -1.45 4.77
N THR A 95 -15.83 -0.99 3.54
CA THR A 95 -15.75 -1.87 2.36
C THR A 95 -14.85 -1.33 1.25
N GLU A 96 -14.70 -0.01 1.14
CA GLU A 96 -13.99 0.61 0.03
C GLU A 96 -13.38 1.99 0.34
N PRO A 97 -12.65 2.17 1.45
CA PRO A 97 -12.11 3.50 1.79
C PRO A 97 -11.21 4.06 0.68
N ILE A 98 -10.42 3.20 0.03
CA ILE A 98 -9.71 3.52 -1.22
C ILE A 98 -10.25 2.61 -2.32
N SER A 99 -11.30 3.02 -3.02
CA SER A 99 -11.98 2.25 -4.06
C SER A 99 -11.11 2.02 -5.31
N CYS A 100 -11.56 1.13 -6.20
CA CYS A 100 -10.98 0.96 -7.53
C CYS A 100 -10.98 2.29 -8.29
N GLN A 101 -12.05 3.06 -8.21
CA GLN A 101 -12.18 4.35 -8.92
C GLN A 101 -11.22 5.40 -8.32
N ALA A 102 -11.01 5.40 -7.00
CA ALA A 102 -10.07 6.32 -6.36
C ALA A 102 -8.64 6.17 -6.91
N CYS A 103 -8.23 4.99 -7.37
CA CYS A 103 -6.94 4.83 -8.04
C CYS A 103 -7.06 5.03 -9.56
N HIS A 104 -8.03 4.38 -10.21
CA HIS A 104 -8.15 4.35 -11.66
C HIS A 104 -8.68 5.64 -12.29
N THR A 105 -9.03 6.66 -11.50
CA THR A 105 -9.42 7.98 -12.00
C THR A 105 -8.34 9.04 -11.81
N ILE A 106 -7.19 8.71 -11.22
CA ILE A 106 -6.08 9.66 -11.03
C ILE A 106 -5.54 10.07 -12.40
N GLU A 107 -5.73 11.35 -12.73
CA GLU A 107 -5.28 11.93 -14.00
C GLU A 107 -3.85 12.45 -13.88
N SER A 108 -3.54 13.16 -12.80
CA SER A 108 -2.19 13.65 -12.52
C SER A 108 -1.95 13.87 -11.02
N ILE A 109 -0.69 14.15 -10.67
CA ILE A 109 -0.24 14.33 -9.28
C ILE A 109 0.35 15.74 -9.15
N GLU A 110 -0.32 16.58 -8.38
CA GLU A 110 0.16 17.90 -8.00
C GLU A 110 1.20 17.77 -6.88
N LYS A 111 2.40 18.29 -7.11
CA LYS A 111 3.46 18.30 -6.11
C LYS A 111 3.24 19.42 -5.11
N HIS A 112 3.31 19.12 -3.83
CA HIS A 112 3.31 20.15 -2.78
C HIS A 112 4.30 19.78 -1.68
N THR A 113 4.79 20.79 -0.96
CA THR A 113 5.78 20.62 0.12
C THR A 113 5.33 19.72 1.26
N LYS A 114 4.04 19.73 1.61
CA LYS A 114 3.54 18.99 2.78
C LYS A 114 3.12 17.56 2.44
N ILE A 115 2.47 17.37 1.30
CA ILE A 115 1.99 16.10 0.78
C ILE A 115 1.51 16.37 -0.64
N ASN A 116 1.79 15.46 -1.56
CA ASN A 116 1.27 15.56 -2.92
C ASN A 116 -0.26 15.44 -2.92
N LYS A 117 -0.87 15.85 -4.03
CA LYS A 117 -2.32 15.80 -4.21
C LYS A 117 -2.66 15.10 -5.52
N ASN A 118 -3.47 14.05 -5.42
CA ASN A 118 -4.06 13.43 -6.60
C ASN A 118 -5.11 14.36 -7.20
N THR A 119 -5.07 14.49 -8.51
CA THR A 119 -6.15 15.08 -9.32
C THR A 119 -6.87 13.96 -10.04
N PHE A 120 -8.19 14.01 -10.03
CA PHE A 120 -9.03 12.95 -10.59
C PHE A 120 -9.72 13.47 -11.84
N THR A 121 -9.86 12.61 -12.84
CA THR A 121 -10.60 12.95 -14.05
C THR A 121 -12.08 13.23 -13.72
N LYS A 122 -12.64 14.26 -14.36
CA LYS A 122 -14.07 14.59 -14.24
C LYS A 122 -14.95 13.83 -15.24
N LYS A 123 -14.33 13.06 -16.14
CA LYS A 123 -15.04 12.28 -17.16
C LYS A 123 -15.75 11.10 -16.49
N LYS A 124 -17.05 10.95 -16.76
CA LYS A 124 -17.84 9.85 -16.21
C LYS A 124 -17.41 8.53 -16.85
N LYS A 125 -17.30 7.47 -16.04
CA LYS A 125 -16.96 6.11 -16.51
C LYS A 125 -15.69 6.08 -17.36
N TYR A 126 -14.69 6.86 -16.96
CA TYR A 126 -13.41 6.98 -17.67
C TYR A 126 -12.30 6.61 -16.72
N PHE A 127 -11.53 5.59 -17.09
CA PHE A 127 -10.51 5.03 -16.21
C PHE A 127 -9.16 4.96 -16.91
N PHE A 128 -8.10 5.11 -16.15
CA PHE A 128 -6.74 4.93 -16.61
C PHE A 128 -6.25 3.52 -16.25
N SER A 129 -5.43 2.95 -17.12
CA SER A 129 -4.82 1.64 -16.92
C SER A 129 -3.49 1.56 -17.67
N ALA A 130 -2.76 0.47 -17.47
CA ALA A 130 -1.53 0.20 -18.19
C ALA A 130 -1.59 -1.15 -18.92
N ASP A 131 -1.41 -1.08 -20.23
CA ASP A 131 -1.11 -2.21 -21.09
C ASP A 131 -0.01 -1.77 -22.05
N THR A 132 1.15 -2.42 -22.00
CA THR A 132 2.30 -2.05 -22.84
C THR A 132 2.01 -2.22 -24.33
N LYS A 133 1.09 -3.11 -24.70
CA LYS A 133 0.70 -3.33 -26.10
C LYS A 133 -0.26 -2.26 -26.63
N ARG A 134 -0.94 -1.55 -25.73
CA ARG A 134 -1.96 -0.53 -26.06
C ARG A 134 -1.53 0.87 -25.62
N LYS A 135 -0.25 1.06 -25.32
CA LYS A 135 0.26 2.31 -24.77
C LYS A 135 -0.07 3.48 -25.71
N GLY A 136 -0.71 4.51 -25.16
CA GLY A 136 -1.20 5.66 -25.94
C GLY A 136 -2.61 5.51 -26.53
N GLU A 137 -3.21 4.31 -26.49
CA GLU A 137 -4.57 4.09 -27.01
C GLU A 137 -5.65 4.55 -26.03
N LYS A 138 -6.79 4.99 -26.58
CA LYS A 138 -8.02 5.24 -25.83
C LYS A 138 -9.10 4.31 -26.36
N ILE A 139 -9.56 3.41 -25.50
CA ILE A 139 -10.56 2.40 -25.84
C ILE A 139 -11.92 2.89 -25.36
N THR A 140 -12.77 3.23 -26.32
CA THR A 140 -14.18 3.56 -26.11
C THR A 140 -15.08 2.48 -26.68
N PHE A 141 -16.30 2.36 -26.16
CA PHE A 141 -17.29 1.46 -26.73
C PHE A 141 -17.64 1.89 -28.16
N LYS A 142 -17.55 0.95 -29.11
CA LYS A 142 -18.01 1.11 -30.48
C LYS A 142 -18.78 -0.13 -30.89
N GLU A 143 -19.98 0.08 -31.38
CA GLU A 143 -20.79 -0.95 -32.00
C GLU A 143 -20.85 -0.68 -33.51
N LYS A 144 -20.51 -1.69 -34.31
CA LYS A 144 -20.65 -1.63 -35.77
C LYS A 144 -21.67 -2.68 -36.19
N SER A 145 -22.76 -2.24 -36.79
CA SER A 145 -23.77 -3.09 -37.40
C SER A 145 -23.50 -3.25 -38.91
N ALA A 146 -23.54 -4.47 -39.41
CA ALA A 146 -23.56 -4.81 -40.82
C ALA A 146 -24.87 -5.55 -41.17
N PHE A 147 -25.19 -5.67 -42.46
CA PHE A 147 -26.41 -6.36 -42.95
C PHE A 147 -27.69 -5.86 -42.25
N PHE A 148 -27.98 -4.56 -42.31
CA PHE A 148 -29.18 -3.96 -41.72
C PHE A 148 -29.39 -4.29 -40.22
N GLY A 149 -28.31 -4.52 -39.46
CA GLY A 149 -28.39 -4.82 -38.03
C GLY A 149 -28.37 -6.32 -37.68
N LEU A 150 -28.36 -7.22 -38.68
CA LEU A 150 -28.29 -8.66 -38.44
C LEU A 150 -26.93 -9.13 -37.91
N MET A 151 -25.88 -8.34 -38.10
CA MET A 151 -24.53 -8.66 -37.63
C MET A 151 -23.96 -7.47 -36.86
N THR A 152 -23.88 -7.56 -35.54
CA THR A 152 -23.25 -6.53 -34.70
C THR A 152 -21.88 -6.99 -34.21
N LYS A 153 -20.89 -6.11 -34.35
CA LYS A 153 -19.55 -6.29 -33.79
C LYS A 153 -19.27 -5.15 -32.82
N THR A 154 -19.12 -5.51 -31.55
CA THR A 154 -18.75 -4.58 -30.49
C THR A 154 -17.25 -4.57 -30.26
N SER A 155 -16.69 -3.40 -29.92
CA SER A 155 -15.33 -3.23 -29.44
C SER A 155 -15.32 -2.26 -28.26
N GLY A 156 -14.39 -2.44 -27.32
CA GLY A 156 -14.41 -1.71 -26.05
C GLY A 156 -15.43 -2.27 -25.05
N SER A 157 -15.55 -1.61 -23.89
CA SER A 157 -16.48 -1.99 -22.82
C SER A 157 -17.71 -1.06 -22.86
N PRO A 158 -18.95 -1.59 -22.89
CA PRO A 158 -20.15 -0.76 -22.84
C PRO A 158 -20.34 -0.07 -21.47
N TYR A 159 -19.53 -0.43 -20.48
CA TYR A 159 -19.66 0.07 -19.11
C TYR A 159 -18.75 1.25 -18.81
N HIS A 160 -17.58 1.33 -19.46
CA HIS A 160 -16.59 2.38 -19.22
C HIS A 160 -15.53 2.45 -20.33
N ASP A 161 -14.94 3.62 -20.47
CA ASP A 161 -13.78 3.85 -21.33
C ASP A 161 -12.48 3.56 -20.57
N ILE A 162 -11.44 3.21 -21.30
CA ILE A 162 -10.08 3.02 -20.76
C ILE A 162 -9.09 3.87 -21.54
N ASP A 163 -8.27 4.62 -20.82
CA ASP A 163 -7.17 5.43 -21.35
C ASP A 163 -5.82 4.84 -20.94
N TYR A 164 -5.07 4.38 -21.94
CA TYR A 164 -3.72 3.83 -21.80
C TYR A 164 -2.62 4.85 -22.11
N SER A 165 -2.96 6.15 -22.23
CA SER A 165 -1.97 7.21 -22.48
C SER A 165 -1.38 7.83 -21.20
N ASN A 166 -1.86 7.46 -20.02
CA ASN A 166 -1.37 8.04 -18.76
C ASN A 166 -0.12 7.30 -18.26
N GLU A 167 1.05 7.91 -18.45
CA GLU A 167 2.36 7.36 -18.06
C GLU A 167 2.44 7.00 -16.57
N ASN A 168 1.70 7.70 -15.70
CA ASN A 168 1.69 7.43 -14.26
C ASN A 168 1.26 6.00 -13.93
N PHE A 169 0.50 5.33 -14.81
CA PHE A 169 0.06 3.94 -14.64
C PHE A 169 1.11 2.91 -15.07
N TYR A 170 2.20 3.34 -15.70
CA TYR A 170 3.29 2.45 -16.11
C TYR A 170 4.43 2.45 -15.08
N ASP A 171 4.75 3.62 -14.52
CA ASP A 171 5.88 3.82 -13.60
C ASP A 171 5.50 3.80 -12.11
N GLY A 172 4.21 3.83 -11.79
CA GLY A 172 3.76 3.93 -10.40
C GLY A 172 3.51 5.36 -9.91
N GLY A 173 3.60 6.38 -10.78
CA GLY A 173 3.40 7.78 -10.43
C GLY A 173 2.08 8.05 -9.71
N MET A 174 1.01 7.32 -10.05
CA MET A 174 -0.30 7.47 -9.38
C MET A 174 -0.29 7.10 -7.89
N CYS A 175 0.71 6.36 -7.43
CA CYS A 175 0.90 6.03 -6.01
C CYS A 175 1.44 7.24 -5.22
N LEU A 176 2.15 8.17 -5.88
CA LEU A 176 2.93 9.22 -5.24
C LEU A 176 2.11 10.36 -4.66
N GLY A 177 0.80 10.44 -4.94
CA GLY A 177 -0.11 11.32 -4.21
C GLY A 177 -0.17 10.98 -2.71
N CYS A 178 -0.02 9.71 -2.37
CA CYS A 178 -0.15 9.20 -1.01
C CYS A 178 1.18 8.63 -0.47
N HIS A 179 2.04 8.08 -1.34
CA HIS A 179 3.22 7.30 -0.97
C HIS A 179 4.56 8.00 -1.23
N ASP A 180 4.58 9.31 -1.47
CA ASP A 180 5.84 10.05 -1.63
C ASP A 180 6.39 10.51 -0.27
N HIS A 181 5.78 11.57 0.27
CA HIS A 181 6.19 12.17 1.54
C HIS A 181 5.00 12.80 2.29
N LYS A 182 5.21 13.05 3.57
CA LYS A 182 4.28 13.76 4.45
C LYS A 182 5.01 14.60 5.49
N GLN A 183 4.74 15.89 5.51
CA GLN A 183 5.14 16.80 6.59
C GLN A 183 4.02 17.02 7.61
N ASN A 184 4.38 17.49 8.81
CA ASN A 184 3.44 17.96 9.82
C ASN A 184 3.22 19.49 9.73
N GLY A 185 2.45 20.05 10.68
CA GLY A 185 2.15 21.48 10.72
C GLY A 185 3.36 22.40 10.85
N LYS A 186 4.50 21.88 11.32
CA LYS A 186 5.77 22.59 11.51
C LYS A 186 6.74 22.43 10.33
N GLY A 187 6.34 21.74 9.26
CA GLY A 187 7.22 21.44 8.13
C GLY A 187 8.19 20.26 8.36
N PHE A 188 8.09 19.56 9.50
CA PHE A 188 8.92 18.38 9.75
C PHE A 188 8.44 17.17 8.94
N SER A 189 9.35 16.48 8.26
CA SER A 189 9.06 15.28 7.48
C SER A 189 8.74 14.07 8.39
N VAL A 190 7.45 13.75 8.49
CA VAL A 190 6.92 12.64 9.29
C VAL A 190 7.18 11.30 8.61
N CYS A 191 6.97 11.23 7.30
CA CYS A 191 7.19 10.04 6.51
C CYS A 191 7.69 10.49 5.14
N ASP A 192 8.71 9.81 4.63
CA ASP A 192 9.31 10.10 3.34
C ASP A 192 9.90 8.79 2.83
N MET A 193 9.40 8.33 1.68
CA MET A 193 9.89 7.10 1.10
C MET A 193 11.31 7.22 0.56
N GLN A 194 11.82 8.45 0.38
CA GLN A 194 13.16 8.76 -0.13
C GLN A 194 13.42 8.04 -1.44
N ILE A 195 12.45 8.16 -2.35
CA ILE A 195 12.46 7.48 -3.64
C ILE A 195 13.63 8.02 -4.45
N LYS A 196 14.60 7.15 -4.75
CA LYS A 196 15.66 7.43 -5.69
C LYS A 196 15.12 7.20 -7.10
N LYS A 197 15.25 8.24 -7.92
CA LYS A 197 15.16 8.09 -9.37
C LYS A 197 16.54 7.67 -9.83
N ASP A 198 16.62 6.50 -10.45
CA ASP A 198 17.84 6.05 -11.07
C ASP A 198 17.58 5.96 -12.57
N ASP A 199 18.01 7.00 -13.29
CA ASP A 199 17.87 7.08 -14.74
C ASP A 199 18.79 6.08 -15.47
N SER A 200 19.70 5.39 -14.75
CA SER A 200 20.62 4.38 -15.28
C SER A 200 20.12 2.93 -15.12
N LEU A 201 19.13 2.71 -14.24
CA LEU A 201 18.40 1.46 -14.19
C LEU A 201 17.39 1.48 -15.33
N ASP A 202 17.65 0.69 -16.38
CA ASP A 202 16.66 0.27 -17.37
C ASP A 202 15.30 0.19 -16.68
N ASN A 203 14.39 1.11 -17.02
CA ASN A 203 13.13 1.54 -16.38
C ASN A 203 12.14 0.40 -15.93
N LYS A 204 12.64 -0.64 -15.26
CA LYS A 204 12.02 -1.95 -15.01
C LYS A 204 11.56 -2.10 -13.56
N ASP A 205 12.24 -1.43 -12.63
CA ASP A 205 11.92 -1.45 -11.20
C ASP A 205 11.03 -0.26 -10.84
N THR A 206 9.74 -0.42 -11.10
CA THR A 206 8.68 0.55 -10.81
C THR A 206 7.90 0.14 -9.57
N CYS A 207 7.08 1.04 -9.01
CA CYS A 207 6.20 0.67 -7.90
C CYS A 207 5.33 -0.53 -8.30
N ILE A 208 4.80 -0.51 -9.53
CA ILE A 208 3.91 -1.54 -10.08
C ILE A 208 4.64 -2.86 -10.30
N SER A 209 5.87 -2.86 -10.79
CA SER A 209 6.58 -4.12 -11.12
C SER A 209 6.83 -4.98 -9.87
N CYS A 210 6.98 -4.35 -8.70
CA CYS A 210 7.16 -5.03 -7.42
C CYS A 210 5.85 -5.20 -6.63
N HIS A 211 5.00 -4.17 -6.59
CA HIS A 211 3.79 -4.16 -5.74
C HIS A 211 2.52 -4.63 -6.45
N MET A 212 2.48 -4.67 -7.78
CA MET A 212 1.35 -5.19 -8.56
C MET A 212 1.83 -6.16 -9.64
N PRO A 213 2.58 -7.22 -9.26
CA PRO A 213 3.16 -8.14 -10.23
C PRO A 213 2.07 -8.83 -11.05
N LYS A 214 2.38 -9.22 -12.28
CA LYS A 214 1.47 -10.02 -13.09
C LYS A 214 1.33 -11.42 -12.50
N VAL A 215 0.10 -11.83 -12.22
CA VAL A 215 -0.26 -13.16 -11.72
C VAL A 215 -1.18 -13.88 -12.71
N LYS A 216 -1.27 -15.20 -12.59
CA LYS A 216 -2.19 -16.00 -13.42
C LYS A 216 -3.64 -15.68 -13.06
N GLY A 217 -4.52 -15.74 -14.06
CA GLY A 217 -5.95 -15.52 -13.90
C GLY A 217 -6.43 -14.32 -14.69
N THR A 218 -7.74 -14.26 -14.91
CA THR A 218 -8.32 -13.22 -15.74
C THR A 218 -8.62 -11.95 -14.97
N PHE A 219 -8.44 -10.78 -15.61
CA PHE A 219 -8.85 -9.51 -15.02
C PHE A 219 -10.36 -9.27 -15.12
N VAL A 220 -11.10 -9.96 -16.01
CA VAL A 220 -12.53 -9.71 -16.24
C VAL A 220 -13.26 -11.02 -16.56
N ASN A 221 -14.46 -11.23 -16.03
CA ASN A 221 -15.25 -12.45 -16.28
C ASN A 221 -15.88 -12.50 -17.69
N LEU A 222 -15.90 -11.38 -18.42
CA LEU A 222 -16.42 -11.30 -19.79
C LEU A 222 -15.44 -11.79 -20.86
N LYS A 223 -14.15 -11.95 -20.51
CA LYS A 223 -13.11 -12.37 -21.45
C LYS A 223 -12.04 -13.14 -20.71
N ASN A 224 -11.70 -14.34 -21.20
CA ASN A 224 -10.57 -15.07 -20.63
C ASN A 224 -9.25 -14.39 -20.98
N THR A 225 -8.56 -13.87 -19.95
CA THR A 225 -7.20 -13.35 -20.05
C THR A 225 -6.28 -14.22 -19.20
N HIS A 226 -5.08 -14.49 -19.68
CA HIS A 226 -4.17 -15.43 -19.01
C HIS A 226 -3.56 -14.87 -17.73
N THR A 227 -3.37 -13.55 -17.67
CA THR A 227 -2.77 -12.86 -16.52
C THR A 227 -3.46 -11.52 -16.25
N HIS A 228 -3.24 -10.99 -15.04
CA HIS A 228 -3.63 -9.66 -14.61
C HIS A 228 -2.65 -9.11 -13.57
N ALA A 229 -2.70 -7.81 -13.30
CA ALA A 229 -1.92 -7.20 -12.22
C ALA A 229 -2.55 -7.52 -10.86
N PHE A 230 -1.75 -7.98 -9.91
CA PHE A 230 -2.22 -8.34 -8.57
C PHE A 230 -2.57 -7.11 -7.72
N HIS A 231 -3.73 -7.10 -7.07
CA HIS A 231 -4.20 -5.97 -6.25
C HIS A 231 -4.22 -6.25 -4.74
N GLY A 232 -3.62 -7.36 -4.31
CA GLY A 232 -3.65 -7.82 -2.91
C GLY A 232 -2.36 -7.68 -2.13
N ILE A 233 -1.33 -7.00 -2.66
CA ILE A 233 -0.05 -6.91 -1.95
C ILE A 233 -0.22 -6.20 -0.61
N SER A 234 0.39 -6.75 0.43
CA SER A 234 0.30 -6.19 1.77
C SER A 234 1.50 -6.64 2.60
N ILE A 235 1.98 -5.74 3.45
CA ILE A 235 2.94 -6.07 4.50
C ILE A 235 2.24 -6.61 5.76
N HIS A 236 0.89 -6.55 5.80
CA HIS A 236 0.10 -7.04 6.93
C HIS A 236 -0.32 -8.51 6.79
N THR A 237 -0.49 -8.99 5.54
CA THR A 237 -0.91 -10.37 5.26
C THR A 237 0.29 -11.21 4.79
N ILE A 238 0.28 -12.49 5.13
CA ILE A 238 1.47 -13.33 5.36
C ILE A 238 2.24 -13.76 4.09
N ASN A 239 1.89 -13.27 2.89
CA ASN A 239 2.63 -13.65 1.68
C ASN A 239 3.78 -12.67 1.35
N THR A 240 4.75 -12.57 2.25
CA THR A 240 5.97 -11.77 2.06
C THR A 240 6.87 -12.29 0.94
N SER A 241 6.60 -13.48 0.39
CA SER A 241 7.44 -14.13 -0.63
C SER A 241 7.64 -13.28 -1.89
N LEU A 242 6.61 -12.53 -2.30
CA LEU A 242 6.68 -11.64 -3.47
C LEU A 242 7.69 -10.49 -3.26
N LEU A 243 7.80 -9.99 -2.03
CA LEU A 243 8.70 -8.89 -1.67
C LEU A 243 10.08 -9.40 -1.23
N ALA A 244 10.16 -10.63 -0.71
CA ALA A 244 11.39 -11.24 -0.21
C ALA A 244 12.54 -11.21 -1.23
N LYS A 245 12.23 -11.42 -2.51
CA LYS A 245 13.19 -11.43 -3.62
C LYS A 245 13.92 -10.09 -3.83
N HIS A 246 13.37 -8.99 -3.33
CA HIS A 246 13.95 -7.66 -3.42
C HIS A 246 14.89 -7.33 -2.25
N ILE A 247 15.07 -8.25 -1.30
CA ILE A 247 16.08 -8.15 -0.24
C ILE A 247 17.07 -9.30 -0.41
N LYS A 248 18.32 -8.98 -0.71
CA LYS A 248 19.38 -10.00 -0.83
C LYS A 248 20.19 -10.05 0.46
N LEU A 249 20.25 -11.23 1.05
CA LEU A 249 21.10 -11.54 2.19
C LEU A 249 22.38 -12.25 1.71
N SER A 250 23.53 -11.84 2.22
CA SER A 250 24.80 -12.52 1.98
C SER A 250 25.71 -12.48 3.21
N LEU A 251 26.72 -13.36 3.20
CA LEU A 251 27.68 -13.53 4.27
C LEU A 251 29.10 -13.41 3.69
N PRO A 252 29.57 -12.18 3.37
CA PRO A 252 30.94 -11.99 2.90
C PRO A 252 31.95 -12.45 3.96
N LYS A 253 33.04 -13.07 3.49
CA LYS A 253 34.13 -13.57 4.33
C LYS A 253 34.91 -12.40 4.95
N THR A 254 35.31 -12.55 6.21
CA THR A 254 36.19 -11.62 6.93
C THR A 254 37.19 -12.39 7.77
N THR A 255 38.31 -11.75 8.11
CA THR A 255 39.37 -12.32 8.98
C THR A 255 38.94 -12.38 10.44
N ASP A 256 38.16 -11.38 10.90
CA ASP A 256 37.73 -11.25 12.30
C ASP A 256 36.22 -11.43 12.43
N GLY A 257 35.79 -12.67 12.69
CA GLY A 257 34.39 -13.05 12.78
C GLY A 257 33.71 -13.14 11.41
N PHE A 258 32.49 -12.60 11.28
CA PHE A 258 31.76 -12.57 10.01
C PHE A 258 30.90 -11.33 9.83
N VAL A 259 30.50 -11.07 8.59
CA VAL A 259 29.63 -9.95 8.23
C VAL A 259 28.38 -10.48 7.56
N VAL A 260 27.23 -9.98 8.00
CA VAL A 260 25.96 -10.13 7.27
C VAL A 260 25.69 -8.88 6.47
N SER A 261 25.45 -9.04 5.18
CA SER A 261 25.05 -7.96 4.27
C SER A 261 23.56 -8.06 3.95
N ILE A 262 22.87 -6.94 4.05
CA ILE A 262 21.47 -6.77 3.65
C ILE A 262 21.44 -5.75 2.51
N GLU A 263 21.18 -6.20 1.30
CA GLU A 263 21.02 -5.35 0.12
C GLU A 263 19.54 -5.05 -0.11
N ASN A 264 19.18 -3.77 -0.05
CA ASN A 264 17.87 -3.28 -0.46
C ASN A 264 17.86 -3.02 -1.97
N LYS A 265 17.15 -3.82 -2.75
CA LYS A 265 17.02 -3.60 -4.19
C LYS A 265 15.92 -2.60 -4.59
N ALA A 266 15.08 -2.20 -3.64
CA ALA A 266 14.04 -1.23 -3.90
C ALA A 266 14.63 0.17 -4.14
N ASN A 267 13.93 0.95 -4.95
CA ASN A 267 14.24 2.35 -5.23
C ASN A 267 13.83 3.30 -4.10
N HIS A 268 13.36 2.78 -2.97
CA HIS A 268 12.96 3.56 -1.81
C HIS A 268 13.53 2.98 -0.52
N THR A 269 13.52 3.78 0.56
CA THR A 269 13.92 3.32 1.90
C THR A 269 12.97 2.24 2.43
N LEU A 270 13.52 1.22 3.10
CA LEU A 270 12.72 0.13 3.65
C LEU A 270 11.93 0.55 4.89
N PHE A 271 10.60 0.40 4.85
CA PHE A 271 9.69 0.64 5.95
C PHE A 271 9.86 2.04 6.58
N ALA A 272 9.79 3.09 5.77
CA ALA A 272 10.09 4.47 6.17
C ALA A 272 9.16 5.06 7.26
N GLN A 273 8.02 4.43 7.53
CA GLN A 273 7.05 4.92 8.50
C GLN A 273 7.61 4.76 9.95
N PRO A 274 7.57 5.80 10.81
CA PRO A 274 8.26 5.79 12.11
C PRO A 274 7.80 4.77 13.18
N LEU A 275 6.61 4.19 13.05
CA LEU A 275 6.14 3.11 13.92
C LEU A 275 6.72 1.76 13.53
N ARG A 276 7.27 1.61 12.31
CA ARG A 276 7.87 0.35 11.85
C ARG A 276 9.17 0.08 12.58
N LEU A 277 9.46 -1.21 12.80
CA LEU A 277 10.73 -1.67 13.35
C LEU A 277 11.24 -2.81 12.47
N ASN A 278 12.33 -2.59 11.75
CA ASN A 278 13.00 -3.64 10.98
C ASN A 278 14.06 -4.27 11.87
N GLN A 279 14.24 -5.58 11.74
CA GLN A 279 15.15 -6.32 12.61
C GLN A 279 15.86 -7.43 11.83
N LEU A 280 17.17 -7.50 12.04
CA LEU A 280 18.01 -8.62 11.64
C LEU A 280 18.19 -9.54 12.85
N ARG A 281 17.87 -10.82 12.68
CA ARG A 281 18.17 -11.89 13.64
C ARG A 281 19.11 -12.87 12.99
N VAL A 282 20.17 -13.23 13.71
CA VAL A 282 21.18 -14.17 13.24
C VAL A 282 21.35 -15.25 14.28
N SER A 283 21.43 -16.50 13.84
CA SER A 283 21.78 -17.62 14.70
C SER A 283 22.79 -18.53 14.02
N ILE A 284 23.62 -19.19 14.82
CA ILE A 284 24.62 -20.16 14.37
C ILE A 284 24.17 -21.53 14.88
N GLU A 285 23.91 -22.44 13.96
CA GLU A 285 23.74 -23.86 14.27
C GLU A 285 25.12 -24.54 14.23
N ARG A 286 25.51 -25.17 15.34
CA ARG A 286 26.77 -25.90 15.51
C ARG A 286 26.50 -27.17 16.32
N GLU A 287 26.86 -28.33 15.77
CA GLU A 287 26.76 -29.63 16.47
C GLU A 287 25.36 -29.88 17.07
N GLY A 288 24.30 -29.53 16.34
CA GLY A 288 22.91 -29.68 16.79
C GLY A 288 22.43 -28.64 17.82
N LYS A 289 23.29 -27.70 18.26
CA LYS A 289 22.92 -26.57 19.12
C LYS A 289 22.73 -25.30 18.30
N THR A 290 21.77 -24.47 18.71
CA THR A 290 21.52 -23.16 18.07
C THR A 290 21.94 -22.03 19.03
N LEU A 291 22.95 -21.26 18.64
CA LEU A 291 23.35 -20.03 19.32
C LEU A 291 22.65 -18.84 18.65
N SER A 292 21.73 -18.19 19.35
CA SER A 292 21.11 -16.94 18.87
C SER A 292 21.97 -15.74 19.22
N LEU A 293 22.22 -14.86 18.25
CA LEU A 293 22.97 -13.62 18.44
C LEU A 293 22.03 -12.45 18.74
N GLU A 294 22.59 -11.38 19.32
CA GLU A 294 21.85 -10.16 19.63
C GLU A 294 21.18 -9.55 18.39
N PRO A 295 19.84 -9.35 18.38
CA PRO A 295 19.15 -8.78 17.23
C PRO A 295 19.57 -7.35 16.92
N LYS A 296 19.77 -7.03 15.63
CA LYS A 296 20.06 -5.67 15.19
C LYS A 296 18.81 -4.95 14.70
N ASN A 297 18.52 -3.79 15.27
CA ASN A 297 17.34 -2.97 14.94
C ASN A 297 17.67 -1.85 13.95
N PHE A 298 16.83 -1.72 12.92
CA PHE A 298 16.83 -0.61 11.97
C PHE A 298 15.51 0.16 12.12
N ILE A 299 15.59 1.41 12.59
CA ILE A 299 14.42 2.20 12.98
C ILE A 299 14.67 3.69 12.75
N ARG A 300 13.60 4.42 12.50
CA ARG A 300 13.54 5.87 12.54
C ARG A 300 12.78 6.34 13.77
N ILE A 301 13.43 7.15 14.62
CA ILE A 301 12.85 7.72 15.84
C ILE A 301 12.72 9.23 15.60
N ILE A 302 11.48 9.70 15.57
CA ILE A 302 11.15 11.13 15.50
C ILE A 302 10.87 11.68 16.91
N GLY A 303 11.19 12.95 17.14
CA GLY A 303 11.15 13.52 18.48
C GLY A 303 10.91 15.02 18.54
N LYS A 304 10.72 15.48 19.78
CA LYS A 304 10.66 16.88 20.19
C LYS A 304 11.44 17.03 21.49
N ASN A 305 12.27 18.06 21.61
CA ASN A 305 13.09 18.34 22.80
C ASN A 305 13.93 17.11 23.24
N GLY A 306 14.55 16.42 22.28
CA GLY A 306 15.38 15.24 22.55
C GLY A 306 14.63 13.97 22.97
N LYS A 307 13.29 13.99 23.02
CA LYS A 307 12.46 12.83 23.43
C LYS A 307 11.57 12.34 22.28
N PRO A 308 11.30 11.02 22.17
CA PRO A 308 10.38 10.49 21.17
C PRO A 308 8.99 11.15 21.27
N ALA A 309 8.44 11.57 20.14
CA ALA A 309 7.19 12.34 20.10
C ALA A 309 6.24 11.83 19.01
N MET A 310 4.95 12.14 19.17
CA MET A 310 3.94 11.84 18.15
C MET A 310 4.18 12.67 16.88
N PRO A 311 3.77 12.18 15.69
CA PRO A 311 4.01 12.84 14.41
C PRO A 311 3.60 14.31 14.32
N TRP A 312 2.51 14.70 14.98
CA TRP A 312 2.02 16.09 14.97
C TRP A 312 2.82 17.04 15.88
N LEU A 313 3.64 16.51 16.78
CA LEU A 313 4.50 17.28 17.68
C LEU A 313 5.96 17.31 17.25
N ALA A 314 6.44 16.27 16.56
CA ALA A 314 7.84 16.10 16.21
C ALA A 314 8.41 17.26 15.38
N ASP A 315 9.64 17.64 15.66
CA ASP A 315 10.41 18.67 14.93
C ASP A 315 11.87 18.24 14.68
N SER A 316 12.25 17.04 15.14
CA SER A 316 13.60 16.51 14.98
C SER A 316 13.58 15.01 14.69
N GLU A 317 14.66 14.56 14.06
CA GLU A 317 14.99 13.15 13.94
C GLU A 317 16.04 12.80 15.00
N LEU A 318 15.70 11.91 15.94
CA LEU A 318 16.59 11.52 17.03
C LEU A 318 17.53 10.38 16.64
N LYS A 319 17.06 9.51 15.75
CA LYS A 319 17.83 8.36 15.25
C LYS A 319 17.23 7.89 13.94
N ASN A 320 18.09 7.55 12.98
CA ASN A 320 17.65 6.91 11.76
C ASN A 320 18.70 5.90 11.31
N THR A 321 18.33 4.63 11.44
CA THR A 321 19.15 3.51 11.00
C THR A 321 18.47 2.72 9.90
N LEU A 322 17.46 3.27 9.22
CA LEU A 322 16.79 2.60 8.12
C LEU A 322 17.77 2.30 6.97
N ILE A 323 17.47 1.24 6.22
CA ILE A 323 18.24 0.83 5.05
C ILE A 323 17.65 1.58 3.85
N LYS A 324 18.46 2.47 3.26
CA LYS A 324 18.07 3.37 2.17
C LYS A 324 17.90 2.63 0.84
N ALA A 325 17.30 3.29 -0.13
CA ALA A 325 17.21 2.81 -1.51
C ALA A 325 18.59 2.39 -2.07
N HIS A 326 18.66 1.20 -2.64
CA HIS A 326 19.88 0.59 -3.21
C HIS A 326 21.07 0.45 -2.25
N GLU A 327 20.82 0.53 -0.93
CA GLU A 327 21.87 0.41 0.08
C GLU A 327 22.23 -1.06 0.36
N ILE A 328 23.53 -1.35 0.49
CA ILE A 328 24.04 -2.58 1.09
C ILE A 328 24.48 -2.28 2.53
N ARG A 329 23.71 -2.75 3.50
CA ARG A 329 24.02 -2.61 4.92
C ARG A 329 24.86 -3.78 5.42
N HIS A 330 26.05 -3.49 5.92
CA HIS A 330 26.92 -4.47 6.58
C HIS A 330 26.72 -4.46 8.10
N VAL A 331 26.52 -5.65 8.69
CA VAL A 331 26.46 -5.86 10.14
C VAL A 331 27.55 -6.85 10.52
N LYS A 332 28.52 -6.38 11.31
CA LYS A 332 29.65 -7.19 11.77
C LYS A 332 29.29 -7.96 13.05
N TYR A 333 29.73 -9.21 13.13
CA TYR A 333 29.66 -10.07 14.30
C TYR A 333 31.07 -10.57 14.63
N THR A 334 31.43 -10.55 15.91
CA THR A 334 32.76 -10.98 16.38
C THR A 334 32.87 -12.48 16.60
N ASN A 335 31.75 -13.21 16.60
CA ASN A 335 31.73 -14.66 16.72
C ASN A 335 32.50 -15.31 15.57
N LEU A 336 33.38 -16.26 15.88
CA LEU A 336 34.12 -17.03 14.88
C LEU A 336 33.25 -18.18 14.35
N LEU A 337 33.24 -18.33 13.02
CA LEU A 337 32.58 -19.43 12.32
C LEU A 337 33.56 -20.58 12.11
N HIS A 338 33.11 -21.81 12.34
CA HIS A 338 33.88 -23.03 12.17
C HIS A 338 33.31 -23.84 10.99
N LYS A 339 34.14 -24.68 10.39
CA LYS A 339 33.70 -25.61 9.33
C LYS A 339 32.57 -26.50 9.87
N GLY A 340 31.47 -26.60 9.13
CA GLY A 340 30.28 -27.35 9.54
C GLY A 340 29.22 -26.52 10.27
N ASP A 341 29.50 -25.25 10.58
CA ASP A 341 28.48 -24.32 11.06
C ASP A 341 27.43 -24.05 9.98
N THR A 342 26.20 -23.76 10.41
CA THR A 342 25.18 -23.15 9.54
C THR A 342 24.71 -21.83 10.14
N VAL A 343 24.90 -20.73 9.40
CA VAL A 343 24.39 -19.41 9.78
C VAL A 343 22.98 -19.24 9.22
N ILE A 344 22.02 -19.01 10.10
CA ILE A 344 20.65 -18.64 9.75
C ILE A 344 20.50 -17.13 9.89
N ILE A 345 20.02 -16.49 8.84
CA ILE A 345 19.85 -15.05 8.76
C ILE A 345 18.37 -14.77 8.47
N ASP A 346 17.69 -14.16 9.43
CA ASP A 346 16.31 -13.68 9.29
C ASP A 346 16.29 -12.17 9.25
N PHE A 347 15.84 -11.60 8.14
CA PHE A 347 15.54 -10.18 8.05
C PHE A 347 14.02 -10.01 7.94
N GLY A 348 13.48 -9.15 8.80
CA GLY A 348 12.05 -8.97 8.92
C GLY A 348 11.69 -7.67 9.60
N TYR A 349 10.41 -7.56 9.98
CA TYR A 349 9.87 -6.34 10.54
C TYR A 349 8.71 -6.59 11.50
N TYR A 350 8.43 -5.57 12.30
CA TYR A 350 7.19 -5.40 13.02
C TYR A 350 6.38 -4.30 12.35
N LEU A 351 5.08 -4.53 12.16
CA LEU A 351 4.17 -3.48 11.69
C LEU A 351 4.16 -2.31 12.68
N VAL A 352 4.17 -2.59 13.97
CA VAL A 352 4.32 -1.57 15.00
C VAL A 352 5.39 -2.03 15.97
N ASN A 353 6.38 -1.17 16.21
CA ASN A 353 7.36 -1.34 17.26
C ASN A 353 6.63 -1.67 18.58
N PRO A 354 6.90 -2.82 19.23
CA PRO A 354 6.18 -3.24 20.43
C PRO A 354 6.16 -2.18 21.55
N LYS A 355 7.24 -1.39 21.70
CA LYS A 355 7.29 -0.29 22.67
C LYS A 355 6.34 0.85 22.30
N ALA A 356 6.18 1.15 21.01
CA ALA A 356 5.25 2.16 20.52
C ALA A 356 3.80 1.67 20.62
N ALA A 357 3.53 0.40 20.28
CA ALA A 357 2.21 -0.22 20.40
C ALA A 357 1.67 -0.13 21.83
N LYS A 358 2.52 -0.45 22.83
CA LYS A 358 2.18 -0.29 24.25
C LYS A 358 1.79 1.14 24.62
N LYS A 359 2.55 2.14 24.15
CA LYS A 359 2.25 3.57 24.40
C LYS A 359 0.98 4.06 23.70
N LEU A 360 0.63 3.43 22.58
CA LEU A 360 -0.59 3.72 21.82
C LEU A 360 -1.80 2.93 22.31
N ASN A 361 -1.63 2.06 23.32
CA ASN A 361 -2.66 1.14 23.81
C ASN A 361 -3.22 0.23 22.71
N ILE A 362 -2.39 -0.18 21.76
CA ILE A 362 -2.78 -1.15 20.72
C ILE A 362 -2.78 -2.54 21.35
N THR A 363 -3.95 -3.20 21.37
CA THR A 363 -4.15 -4.53 21.95
C THR A 363 -4.02 -5.66 20.93
N ASP A 364 -4.17 -5.36 19.64
CA ASP A 364 -4.01 -6.34 18.57
C ASP A 364 -2.56 -6.84 18.52
N LYS A 365 -2.36 -8.10 18.90
CA LYS A 365 -1.03 -8.71 18.93
C LYS A 365 -0.46 -8.92 17.52
N SER A 366 -1.30 -9.03 16.49
CA SER A 366 -0.87 -9.28 15.11
C SER A 366 0.10 -8.20 14.62
N VAL A 367 -0.12 -6.93 15.00
CA VAL A 367 0.73 -5.82 14.57
C VAL A 367 2.08 -5.74 15.30
N THR A 368 2.23 -6.48 16.39
CA THR A 368 3.47 -6.59 17.17
C THR A 368 4.16 -7.94 17.02
N LYS A 369 3.70 -8.78 16.08
CA LYS A 369 4.38 -10.02 15.72
C LYS A 369 5.53 -9.72 14.76
N PHE A 370 6.67 -10.38 14.97
CA PHE A 370 7.78 -10.32 14.02
C PHE A 370 7.41 -11.11 12.76
N ILE A 371 7.45 -10.44 11.61
CA ILE A 371 7.21 -11.02 10.29
C ILE A 371 8.55 -11.18 9.61
N VAL A 372 8.92 -12.41 9.28
CA VAL A 372 10.12 -12.70 8.48
C VAL A 372 9.82 -12.29 7.03
N LEU A 373 10.59 -11.33 6.52
CA LEU A 373 10.50 -10.91 5.12
C LEU A 373 11.34 -11.84 4.25
N THR A 374 12.57 -12.10 4.65
CA THR A 374 13.49 -13.00 3.95
C THR A 374 14.34 -13.78 4.93
N ARG A 375 14.62 -15.03 4.58
CA ARG A 375 15.43 -15.96 5.37
C ARG A 375 16.49 -16.56 4.46
N LYS A 376 17.72 -16.67 4.98
CA LYS A 376 18.80 -17.40 4.30
C LYS A 376 19.53 -18.30 5.28
N ARG A 377 19.84 -19.51 4.84
CA ARG A 377 20.70 -20.47 5.54
C ARG A 377 21.98 -20.64 4.73
N ILE A 378 23.13 -20.50 5.38
CA ILE A 378 24.45 -20.56 4.73
C ILE A 378 25.34 -21.49 5.55
N SER A 379 25.77 -22.59 4.95
CA SER A 379 26.72 -23.53 5.56
C SER A 379 28.16 -23.06 5.30
N ILE A 380 29.02 -23.23 6.31
CA ILE A 380 30.41 -22.74 6.35
C ILE A 380 31.40 -23.85 6.02
#